data_AF-A0A2P6VDT6-F1
#
_entry.id   AF-A0A2P6VDT6-F1
#
_cell.length_a   1.000
_cell.length_b   1.000
_cell.length_c   1.000
_cell.angle_alpha   90.00
_cell.angle_beta   90.00
_cell.angle_gamma   90.00
#
_symmetry.space_group_name_H-M   'P 1'
#
loop_
_entity.id
_entity.type
_entity.pdbx_description
1 polymer ?
#
loop_
_entity_poly.entity_id
_entity_poly.type
_entity_poly.pdbx_seq_one_letter_code
_entity_poly.pdbx_strand_id
1 'polypeptide(L)'
;MSGRGKGKTSGKKAVSKSSKAGLQFPVGRIARYLKKGRYAERIGAGAPVYLAAVLEYLAAEVLELAGNAARDNKKTRIIPRHIQLAVRNDEELSKLLAGVTIAEGGVLPNIHSLLRGFLSVSRSILSGEEPSLVASAGLSDVPPQTVQAVGSSVLAAALATWQLSVADAPSNKGLQPSILTMFERDHYYQFVFFHGCQHLAFHSWPYDPKNCPECLGLPEEVAHTKQALAWGYAALAVESKDKVKGCFSASGDPVLSDANEAALVVQSFLEKNDLLDKPIYVAGVSAGASFAVKLPKTLYSAGYTYKIAGVISEVNGIDWSSWGMVDSKGALRWKGFPPVAYVQMERGLKTAARIADNMPRLRALGIPSDMVEVPSRPINERWFSDRAPTISPEQSSAIVQALQELGVLDKEGWLADDPRAGLKNTSSPLCLWNEKLLSVLPWLNMEPDGQDRSLNLVPDCSAITEEMNTAYAWHDGVADFLRPCLAWLQSGGAADLRYLASRLAVSNLAELTMEREYPEALPPAPPMPPPPPG
;
A
#
# COMPACT_ATOMS: atom_id res chain seq x y z
N MET A 1 29.29 -81.79 -26.14
CA MET A 1 29.14 -80.36 -26.50
C MET A 1 28.92 -79.56 -25.22
N SER A 2 29.65 -78.46 -24.99
CA SER A 2 29.75 -77.80 -23.68
C SER A 2 28.78 -76.62 -23.49
N GLY A 3 27.47 -76.88 -23.54
CA GLY A 3 26.41 -75.90 -23.24
C GLY A 3 26.30 -75.54 -21.75
N ARG A 4 27.40 -75.18 -21.09
CA ARG A 4 27.46 -74.99 -19.63
C ARG A 4 26.86 -73.65 -19.21
N GLY A 5 25.52 -73.64 -19.05
CA GLY A 5 24.77 -72.51 -18.49
C GLY A 5 25.36 -72.03 -17.16
N LYS A 6 25.35 -70.71 -16.92
CA LYS A 6 26.03 -70.04 -15.79
C LYS A 6 25.32 -70.24 -14.44
N GLY A 7 25.24 -71.49 -13.99
CA GLY A 7 25.09 -71.80 -12.57
C GLY A 7 26.33 -71.33 -11.79
N LYS A 8 26.07 -70.53 -10.74
CA LYS A 8 27.02 -69.98 -9.74
C LYS A 8 28.48 -70.49 -9.83
N THR A 9 29.36 -69.69 -10.44
CA THR A 9 30.77 -69.69 -10.06
C THR A 9 30.91 -68.95 -8.73
N SER A 10 31.74 -69.46 -7.82
CA SER A 10 32.03 -68.80 -6.54
C SER A 10 32.80 -67.48 -6.71
N GLY A 11 32.64 -66.56 -5.75
CA GLY A 11 33.61 -65.48 -5.49
C GLY A 11 33.50 -64.16 -6.26
N LYS A 12 32.76 -64.05 -7.38
CA LYS A 12 32.63 -62.73 -8.06
C LYS A 12 31.63 -61.81 -7.35
N LYS A 13 32.14 -60.72 -6.76
CA LYS A 13 31.33 -59.67 -6.08
C LYS A 13 30.21 -59.17 -7.00
N ALA A 14 28.99 -59.09 -6.49
CA ALA A 14 27.83 -58.63 -7.25
C ALA A 14 27.91 -57.11 -7.50
N VAL A 15 28.14 -56.70 -8.75
CA VAL A 15 28.23 -55.29 -9.13
C VAL A 15 26.88 -54.59 -8.95
N SER A 16 26.86 -53.50 -8.18
CA SER A 16 25.65 -52.74 -7.85
C SER A 16 25.04 -52.06 -9.08
N LYS A 17 23.74 -51.74 -9.05
CA LYS A 17 23.10 -51.02 -10.17
C LYS A 17 23.70 -49.63 -10.40
N SER A 18 24.11 -48.93 -9.34
CA SER A 18 24.79 -47.63 -9.41
C SER A 18 26.16 -47.77 -10.11
N SER A 19 26.99 -48.74 -9.67
CA SER A 19 28.30 -49.01 -10.29
C SER A 19 28.20 -49.45 -11.75
N LYS A 20 27.13 -50.15 -12.15
CA LYS A 20 26.86 -50.47 -13.57
C LYS A 20 26.39 -49.27 -14.41
N ALA A 21 25.94 -48.19 -13.77
CA ALA A 21 25.44 -46.98 -14.41
C ALA A 21 26.43 -45.80 -14.35
N GLY A 22 27.59 -45.96 -13.70
CA GLY A 22 28.56 -44.89 -13.47
C GLY A 22 28.18 -43.89 -12.35
N LEU A 23 27.11 -44.16 -11.61
CA LEU A 23 26.50 -43.23 -10.65
C LEU A 23 26.97 -43.48 -9.21
N GLN A 24 27.14 -42.41 -8.44
CA GLN A 24 27.30 -42.44 -6.98
C GLN A 24 25.94 -42.65 -6.28
N PHE A 25 24.86 -42.09 -6.83
CA PHE A 25 23.53 -42.13 -6.21
C PHE A 25 22.96 -43.56 -6.17
N PRO A 26 22.19 -43.89 -5.11
CA PRO A 26 21.79 -45.27 -4.85
C PRO A 26 20.57 -45.69 -5.69
N VAL A 27 20.77 -45.97 -6.99
CA VAL A 27 19.79 -46.51 -7.96
C VAL A 27 18.88 -47.60 -7.35
N GLY A 28 19.45 -48.53 -6.58
CA GLY A 28 18.69 -49.60 -5.92
C GLY A 28 17.74 -49.12 -4.80
N ARG A 29 18.11 -48.04 -4.10
CA ARG A 29 17.29 -47.38 -3.08
C ARG A 29 16.19 -46.53 -3.73
N ILE A 30 16.51 -45.81 -4.81
CA ILE A 30 15.56 -45.02 -5.60
C ILE A 30 14.50 -45.93 -6.24
N ALA A 31 14.90 -47.07 -6.80
CA ALA A 31 13.97 -48.10 -7.28
C ALA A 31 12.99 -48.61 -6.21
N ARG A 32 13.44 -48.70 -4.95
CA ARG A 32 12.59 -49.08 -3.81
C ARG A 32 11.64 -47.95 -3.41
N TYR A 33 12.09 -46.69 -3.43
CA TYR A 33 11.23 -45.54 -3.13
C TYR A 33 10.17 -45.30 -4.21
N LEU A 34 10.50 -45.43 -5.51
CA LEU A 34 9.51 -45.36 -6.60
C LEU A 34 8.39 -46.41 -6.43
N LYS A 35 8.75 -47.64 -6.03
CA LYS A 35 7.76 -48.68 -5.71
C LYS A 35 6.97 -48.39 -4.43
N LYS A 36 7.61 -47.84 -3.37
CA LYS A 36 6.90 -47.47 -2.13
C LYS A 36 5.90 -46.34 -2.35
N GLY A 37 6.24 -45.35 -3.18
CA GLY A 37 5.39 -44.21 -3.50
C GLY A 37 4.19 -44.52 -4.41
N ARG A 38 4.13 -45.72 -5.00
CA ARG A 38 3.02 -46.19 -5.85
C ARG A 38 2.71 -45.28 -7.07
N TYR A 39 3.69 -44.53 -7.57
CA TYR A 39 3.53 -43.60 -8.70
C TYR A 39 3.03 -44.26 -10.00
N ALA A 40 3.22 -45.58 -10.16
CA ALA A 40 2.60 -46.40 -11.19
C ALA A 40 2.55 -47.88 -10.72
N GLU A 41 1.68 -48.70 -11.32
CA GLU A 41 1.61 -50.16 -11.05
C GLU A 41 2.97 -50.85 -11.29
N ARG A 42 3.65 -50.47 -12.38
CA ARG A 42 4.92 -51.06 -12.81
C ARG A 42 5.97 -49.97 -13.04
N ILE A 43 7.13 -50.15 -12.43
CA ILE A 43 8.29 -49.27 -12.60
C ILE A 43 9.29 -49.95 -13.53
N GLY A 44 9.53 -49.35 -14.71
CA GLY A 44 10.49 -49.83 -15.69
C GLY A 44 11.93 -49.85 -15.18
N ALA A 45 12.77 -50.73 -15.72
CA ALA A 45 14.11 -50.98 -15.17
C ALA A 45 15.07 -49.78 -15.28
N GLY A 46 14.89 -48.91 -16.27
CA GLY A 46 15.69 -47.69 -16.50
C GLY A 46 15.24 -46.46 -15.70
N ALA A 47 13.97 -46.35 -15.32
CA ALA A 47 13.44 -45.20 -14.58
C ALA A 47 14.24 -44.85 -13.28
N PRO A 48 14.60 -45.81 -12.41
CA PRO A 48 15.43 -45.51 -11.23
C PRO A 48 16.91 -45.26 -11.54
N VAL A 49 17.38 -45.50 -12.78
CA VAL A 49 18.71 -45.11 -13.24
C VAL A 49 18.67 -43.65 -13.71
N TYR A 50 17.69 -43.30 -14.54
CA TYR A 50 17.51 -41.94 -15.04
C TYR A 50 17.27 -40.93 -13.91
N LEU A 51 16.34 -41.23 -12.99
CA LEU A 51 16.09 -40.38 -11.82
C LEU A 51 17.30 -40.30 -10.88
N ALA A 52 18.13 -41.34 -10.80
CA ALA A 52 19.37 -41.26 -10.02
C ALA A 52 20.38 -40.32 -10.67
N ALA A 53 20.52 -40.36 -11.99
CA ALA A 53 21.41 -39.45 -12.73
C ALA A 53 20.97 -37.99 -12.61
N VAL A 54 19.66 -37.69 -12.75
CA VAL A 54 19.13 -36.33 -12.59
C VAL A 54 19.31 -35.80 -11.17
N LEU A 55 19.06 -36.62 -10.14
CA LEU A 55 19.30 -36.22 -8.75
C LEU A 55 20.78 -36.06 -8.40
N GLU A 56 21.66 -36.84 -9.03
CA GLU A 56 23.12 -36.72 -8.88
C GLU A 56 23.65 -35.46 -9.57
N TYR A 57 23.15 -35.14 -10.77
CA TYR A 57 23.48 -33.92 -11.50
C TYR A 57 23.05 -32.66 -10.73
N LEU A 58 21.78 -32.55 -10.34
CA LEU A 58 21.29 -31.39 -9.57
C LEU A 58 22.00 -31.23 -8.21
N ALA A 59 22.39 -32.34 -7.58
CA ALA A 59 23.20 -32.29 -6.36
C ALA A 59 24.65 -31.83 -6.63
N ALA A 60 25.24 -32.22 -7.76
CA ALA A 60 26.57 -31.76 -8.16
C ALA A 60 26.58 -30.26 -8.46
N GLU A 61 25.63 -29.77 -9.27
CA GLU A 61 25.50 -28.35 -9.66
C GLU A 61 25.39 -27.43 -8.42
N VAL A 62 24.48 -27.76 -7.49
CA VAL A 62 24.31 -27.02 -6.24
C VAL A 62 25.55 -27.11 -5.34
N LEU A 63 26.27 -28.23 -5.32
CA LEU A 63 27.50 -28.39 -4.53
C LEU A 63 28.71 -27.68 -5.16
N GLU A 64 28.78 -27.57 -6.48
CA GLU A 64 29.84 -26.85 -7.19
C GLU A 64 29.70 -25.35 -7.00
N LEU A 65 28.50 -24.80 -7.23
CA LEU A 65 28.21 -23.39 -6.98
C LEU A 65 28.32 -23.04 -5.48
N ALA A 66 27.86 -23.91 -4.56
CA ALA A 66 28.05 -23.69 -3.12
C ALA A 66 29.51 -23.89 -2.67
N GLY A 67 30.30 -24.69 -3.39
CA GLY A 67 31.74 -24.86 -3.19
C GLY A 67 32.53 -23.64 -3.63
N ASN A 68 32.18 -23.05 -4.79
CA ASN A 68 32.66 -21.75 -5.24
C ASN A 68 32.34 -20.67 -4.19
N ALA A 69 31.06 -20.52 -3.81
CA ALA A 69 30.63 -19.57 -2.78
C ALA A 69 31.35 -19.79 -1.43
N ALA A 70 31.67 -21.02 -1.05
CA ALA A 70 32.46 -21.32 0.15
C ALA A 70 33.91 -20.83 0.04
N ARG A 71 34.59 -21.15 -1.07
CA ARG A 71 35.96 -20.71 -1.38
C ARG A 71 36.06 -19.19 -1.39
N ASP A 72 35.09 -18.51 -2.00
CA ASP A 72 35.10 -17.07 -2.17
C ASP A 72 34.82 -16.35 -0.83
N ASN A 73 34.04 -16.99 0.06
CA ASN A 73 33.94 -16.64 1.48
C ASN A 73 35.14 -17.11 2.35
N LYS A 74 36.24 -17.55 1.71
CA LYS A 74 37.49 -18.03 2.34
C LYS A 74 37.30 -19.21 3.32
N LYS A 75 36.33 -20.09 3.07
CA LYS A 75 35.99 -21.25 3.91
C LYS A 75 36.10 -22.56 3.14
N THR A 76 36.72 -23.56 3.75
CA THR A 76 36.86 -24.91 3.19
C THR A 76 35.66 -25.83 3.43
N ARG A 77 34.58 -25.32 4.04
CA ARG A 77 33.36 -26.07 4.37
C ARG A 77 32.12 -25.34 3.85
N ILE A 78 31.28 -26.07 3.13
CA ILE A 78 29.93 -25.62 2.74
C ILE A 78 29.04 -25.58 3.98
N ILE A 79 28.31 -24.48 4.15
CA ILE A 79 27.29 -24.25 5.18
C ILE A 79 26.00 -23.73 4.51
N PRO A 80 24.83 -23.72 5.17
CA PRO A 80 23.57 -23.35 4.52
C PRO A 80 23.59 -21.97 3.83
N ARG A 81 24.32 -21.01 4.40
CA ARG A 81 24.60 -19.71 3.78
C ARG A 81 25.19 -19.83 2.36
N HIS A 82 26.16 -20.71 2.14
CA HIS A 82 26.80 -20.87 0.83
C HIS A 82 25.85 -21.53 -0.19
N ILE A 83 24.95 -22.41 0.27
CA ILE A 83 23.90 -23.02 -0.58
C ILE A 83 22.86 -21.96 -0.98
N GLN A 84 22.43 -21.10 -0.05
CA GLN A 84 21.53 -19.98 -0.36
C GLN A 84 22.17 -18.97 -1.33
N LEU A 85 23.46 -18.65 -1.16
CA LEU A 85 24.19 -17.80 -2.11
C LEU A 85 24.28 -18.44 -3.50
N ALA A 86 24.52 -19.75 -3.60
CA ALA A 86 24.54 -20.47 -4.86
C ALA A 86 23.15 -20.46 -5.54
N VAL A 87 22.13 -20.95 -4.83
CA VAL A 87 20.77 -21.14 -5.36
C VAL A 87 20.10 -19.82 -5.73
N ARG A 88 20.42 -18.69 -5.09
CA ARG A 88 19.74 -17.41 -5.36
C ARG A 88 20.47 -16.49 -6.35
N ASN A 89 21.77 -16.71 -6.61
CA ASN A 89 22.48 -16.00 -7.69
C ASN A 89 22.36 -16.70 -9.05
N ASP A 90 21.97 -17.97 -9.08
CA ASP A 90 21.68 -18.71 -10.31
C ASP A 90 20.18 -18.64 -10.66
N GLU A 91 19.86 -18.32 -11.91
CA GLU A 91 18.46 -18.11 -12.34
C GLU A 91 17.65 -19.43 -12.34
N GLU A 92 18.21 -20.50 -12.90
CA GLU A 92 17.51 -21.77 -13.08
C GLU A 92 17.27 -22.46 -11.73
N LEU A 93 18.26 -22.47 -10.84
CA LEU A 93 18.14 -22.99 -9.48
C LEU A 93 17.21 -22.13 -8.61
N SER A 94 17.26 -20.80 -8.72
CA SER A 94 16.35 -19.92 -7.95
C SER A 94 14.90 -20.12 -8.37
N LYS A 95 14.66 -20.37 -9.67
CA LYS A 95 13.35 -20.70 -10.25
C LYS A 95 12.88 -22.11 -9.85
N LEU A 96 13.76 -23.11 -9.94
CA LEU A 96 13.48 -24.49 -9.52
C LEU A 96 13.17 -24.60 -8.01
N LEU A 97 13.78 -23.74 -7.20
CA LEU A 97 13.67 -23.71 -5.74
C LEU A 97 12.93 -22.47 -5.23
N ALA A 98 12.08 -21.85 -6.05
CA ALA A 98 11.38 -20.58 -5.75
C ALA A 98 10.72 -20.60 -4.36
N GLY A 99 9.83 -21.57 -4.12
CA GLY A 99 9.12 -21.75 -2.83
C GLY A 99 9.89 -22.52 -1.74
N VAL A 100 11.22 -22.67 -1.84
CA VAL A 100 12.03 -23.43 -0.88
C VAL A 100 12.81 -22.51 0.06
N THR A 101 12.52 -22.63 1.36
CA THR A 101 13.26 -21.94 2.44
C THR A 101 14.48 -22.76 2.85
N ILE A 102 15.68 -22.21 2.62
CA ILE A 102 16.94 -22.77 3.14
C ILE A 102 17.15 -22.23 4.56
N ALA A 103 16.95 -23.08 5.56
CA ALA A 103 17.23 -22.76 6.97
C ALA A 103 18.69 -22.31 7.16
N GLU A 104 18.92 -21.29 7.98
CA GLU A 104 20.24 -20.62 8.16
C GLU A 104 20.87 -20.04 6.87
N GLY A 105 20.10 -19.95 5.77
CA GLY A 105 20.58 -19.41 4.49
C GLY A 105 20.73 -17.88 4.47
N GLY A 106 19.82 -17.15 5.13
CA GLY A 106 19.71 -15.68 5.04
C GLY A 106 19.26 -15.19 3.65
N VAL A 107 19.54 -13.93 3.30
CA VAL A 107 19.19 -13.31 2.00
C VAL A 107 20.43 -12.91 1.21
N LEU A 108 20.34 -12.74 -0.12
CA LEU A 108 21.44 -12.18 -0.91
C LEU A 108 21.82 -10.78 -0.38
N PRO A 109 23.11 -10.40 -0.32
CA PRO A 109 23.52 -9.04 0.07
C PRO A 109 23.15 -8.01 -1.01
N ASN A 110 21.88 -7.59 -1.06
CA ASN A 110 21.43 -6.48 -1.88
C ASN A 110 21.10 -5.27 -1.01
N ILE A 111 21.92 -4.23 -1.11
CA ILE A 111 21.57 -2.88 -0.65
C ILE A 111 21.09 -2.13 -1.89
N HIS A 112 19.82 -1.74 -1.91
CA HIS A 112 19.21 -0.98 -3.00
C HIS A 112 20.00 0.29 -3.30
N SER A 113 20.06 0.73 -4.56
CA SER A 113 20.93 1.82 -5.00
C SER A 113 20.79 3.09 -4.16
N LEU A 114 19.54 3.48 -3.86
CA LEU A 114 19.18 4.60 -2.98
C LEU A 114 19.89 4.56 -1.62
N LEU A 115 19.95 3.39 -0.98
CA LEU A 115 20.54 3.21 0.36
C LEU A 115 22.08 3.25 0.36
N ARG A 116 22.74 3.23 -0.81
CA ARG A 116 24.22 3.27 -0.89
C ARG A 116 24.77 4.68 -0.65
N GLY A 117 23.99 5.73 -0.91
CA GLY A 117 24.42 7.13 -0.76
C GLY A 117 24.77 7.53 0.68
N PHE A 118 24.08 6.98 1.68
CA PHE A 118 24.33 7.28 3.10
C PHE A 118 25.70 6.83 3.61
N LEU A 119 26.38 5.90 2.91
CA LEU A 119 27.69 5.38 3.33
C LEU A 119 28.88 6.22 2.82
N SER A 120 28.71 7.08 1.82
CA SER A 120 29.76 8.04 1.41
C SER A 120 29.72 9.31 2.28
N VAL A 121 28.52 9.82 2.56
CA VAL A 121 28.29 11.02 3.39
C VAL A 121 28.95 10.90 4.77
N SER A 122 28.81 9.73 5.41
CA SER A 122 29.43 9.42 6.71
C SER A 122 30.97 9.47 6.71
N ARG A 123 31.63 9.48 5.53
CA ARG A 123 33.09 9.65 5.42
C ARG A 123 33.48 11.10 5.13
N SER A 124 32.75 11.81 4.27
CA SER A 124 33.02 13.22 3.95
C SER A 124 32.76 14.16 5.13
N ILE A 125 31.73 13.89 5.95
CA ILE A 125 31.45 14.66 7.18
C ILE A 125 32.61 14.60 8.19
N LEU A 126 33.44 13.54 8.14
CA LEU A 126 34.60 13.38 9.02
C LEU A 126 35.90 14.00 8.47
N SER A 127 35.93 14.47 7.22
CA SER A 127 37.13 15.07 6.59
C SER A 127 37.04 16.58 6.37
N GLY A 128 35.84 17.18 6.37
CA GLY A 128 35.66 18.63 6.47
C GLY A 128 36.03 19.46 5.24
N GLU A 129 36.14 18.84 4.06
CA GLU A 129 36.34 19.55 2.78
C GLU A 129 34.99 19.74 2.06
N GLU A 130 34.67 20.98 1.65
CA GLU A 130 33.49 21.26 0.82
C GLU A 130 33.73 20.85 -0.65
N PRO A 131 32.72 20.30 -1.34
CA PRO A 131 32.81 20.00 -2.77
C PRO A 131 32.76 21.29 -3.59
N SER A 132 33.82 21.57 -4.35
CA SER A 132 33.90 22.76 -5.20
C SER A 132 32.97 22.66 -6.42
N LEU A 133 32.09 23.66 -6.57
CA LEU A 133 31.27 23.86 -7.76
C LEU A 133 32.17 24.33 -8.92
N VAL A 134 32.45 23.43 -9.86
CA VAL A 134 33.14 23.77 -11.13
C VAL A 134 32.10 23.97 -12.23
N ALA A 135 32.09 25.17 -12.81
CA ALA A 135 31.11 25.58 -13.81
C ALA A 135 31.60 25.39 -15.26
N SER A 136 30.62 25.41 -16.19
CA SER A 136 30.74 25.83 -17.59
C SER A 136 31.80 25.18 -18.49
N ALA A 137 31.34 24.24 -19.32
CA ALA A 137 31.71 24.14 -20.74
C ALA A 137 30.43 23.71 -21.51
N GLY A 138 30.16 24.11 -22.74
CA GLY A 138 30.92 24.95 -23.66
C GLY A 138 30.42 24.70 -25.09
N LEU A 139 29.26 25.26 -25.44
CA LEU A 139 28.55 24.92 -26.69
C LEU A 139 28.91 25.87 -27.84
N SER A 140 29.71 25.38 -28.78
CA SER A 140 29.93 25.97 -30.10
C SER A 140 30.23 24.88 -31.14
N ASP A 141 29.69 25.06 -32.34
CA ASP A 141 29.99 24.32 -33.59
C ASP A 141 29.69 22.81 -33.67
N VAL A 142 28.48 22.46 -34.15
CA VAL A 142 28.16 21.18 -34.81
C VAL A 142 27.33 21.44 -36.08
N PRO A 143 27.66 20.87 -37.27
CA PRO A 143 26.92 21.14 -38.51
C PRO A 143 25.52 20.48 -38.61
N PRO A 144 24.61 21.01 -39.45
CA PRO A 144 23.19 20.67 -39.40
C PRO A 144 22.80 19.42 -40.22
N GLN A 145 23.19 18.21 -39.79
CA GLN A 145 22.65 16.94 -40.33
C GLN A 145 22.50 15.82 -39.27
N THR A 146 21.47 15.86 -38.42
CA THR A 146 20.82 14.66 -37.79
C THR A 146 19.61 15.04 -36.90
N VAL A 147 18.55 15.57 -37.50
CA VAL A 147 17.37 16.08 -36.74
C VAL A 147 16.53 14.98 -36.07
N GLN A 148 16.76 13.70 -36.40
CA GLN A 148 15.84 12.60 -36.06
C GLN A 148 16.25 11.72 -34.86
N ALA A 149 17.39 12.01 -34.21
CA ALA A 149 17.89 11.25 -33.05
C ALA A 149 17.85 12.04 -31.72
N VAL A 150 17.58 13.35 -31.76
CA VAL A 150 17.70 14.25 -30.59
C VAL A 150 16.40 14.34 -29.77
N GLY A 151 15.24 14.11 -30.39
CA GLY A 151 13.94 14.21 -29.72
C GLY A 151 13.80 13.25 -28.53
N SER A 152 14.16 11.97 -28.72
CA SER A 152 13.95 10.92 -27.71
C SER A 152 14.81 11.10 -26.46
N SER A 153 16.06 11.54 -26.60
CA SER A 153 16.96 11.77 -25.47
C SER A 153 16.64 13.06 -24.72
N VAL A 154 16.17 14.10 -25.41
CA VAL A 154 15.69 15.33 -24.77
C VAL A 154 14.37 15.10 -24.03
N LEU A 155 13.42 14.33 -24.58
CA LEU A 155 12.24 13.90 -23.84
C LEU A 155 12.60 13.04 -22.62
N ALA A 156 13.50 12.07 -22.76
CA ALA A 156 13.93 11.22 -21.64
C ALA A 156 14.64 12.03 -20.54
N ALA A 157 15.46 13.03 -20.91
CA ALA A 157 16.08 13.95 -19.95
C ALA A 157 15.06 14.87 -19.27
N ALA A 158 14.05 15.36 -20.02
CA ALA A 158 12.96 16.15 -19.46
C ALA A 158 12.06 15.35 -18.51
N LEU A 159 11.79 14.07 -18.81
CA LEU A 159 11.08 13.14 -17.93
C LEU A 159 11.90 12.79 -16.69
N ALA A 160 13.22 12.60 -16.83
CA ALA A 160 14.13 12.37 -15.70
C ALA A 160 14.27 13.60 -14.77
N THR A 161 14.08 14.82 -15.28
CA THR A 161 13.92 16.03 -14.42
C THR A 161 12.47 16.22 -13.93
N TRP A 162 11.50 15.46 -14.44
CA TRP A 162 10.11 15.47 -13.97
C TRP A 162 9.82 14.47 -12.85
N GLN A 163 10.64 13.43 -12.68
CA GLN A 163 10.56 12.48 -11.54
C GLN A 163 10.85 13.11 -10.16
N LEU A 164 11.22 14.41 -10.13
CA LEU A 164 11.28 15.25 -8.94
C LEU A 164 9.90 15.81 -8.52
N SER A 165 8.88 15.73 -9.39
CA SER A 165 7.59 16.44 -9.24
C SER A 165 6.86 16.16 -7.93
N VAL A 166 6.96 14.95 -7.37
CA VAL A 166 6.23 14.59 -6.14
C VAL A 166 6.77 15.32 -4.90
N ALA A 167 8.09 15.53 -4.83
CA ALA A 167 8.75 16.23 -3.74
C ALA A 167 8.78 17.76 -3.95
N ASP A 168 9.04 18.18 -5.20
CA ASP A 168 9.18 19.60 -5.57
C ASP A 168 7.85 20.28 -5.96
N ALA A 169 6.72 19.55 -5.96
CA ALA A 169 5.38 20.14 -6.07
C ALA A 169 5.22 21.27 -5.02
N PRO A 170 4.87 22.51 -5.41
CA PRO A 170 4.79 23.64 -4.47
C PRO A 170 3.88 23.39 -3.27
N SER A 171 2.82 22.61 -3.46
CA SER A 171 1.84 22.18 -2.47
C SER A 171 2.36 21.13 -1.46
N ASN A 172 3.47 20.45 -1.77
CA ASN A 172 4.11 19.45 -0.90
C ASN A 172 5.34 20.04 -0.18
N LYS A 173 5.70 21.29 -0.46
CA LYS A 173 6.88 21.95 0.09
C LYS A 173 6.84 22.03 1.63
N GLY A 174 7.89 21.52 2.26
CA GLY A 174 8.03 21.51 3.73
C GLY A 174 7.26 20.39 4.43
N LEU A 175 6.54 19.55 3.69
CA LEU A 175 5.80 18.40 4.17
C LEU A 175 6.79 17.25 4.47
N GLN A 176 7.45 17.31 5.63
CA GLN A 176 8.47 16.34 6.05
C GLN A 176 7.86 15.32 7.03
N PRO A 177 7.62 14.06 6.61
CA PRO A 177 7.24 13.00 7.53
C PRO A 177 8.31 12.77 8.60
N SER A 178 7.89 12.15 9.70
CA SER A 178 8.80 11.58 10.70
C SER A 178 8.25 10.24 11.16
N ILE A 179 9.16 9.32 11.48
CA ILE A 179 8.84 7.92 11.74
C ILE A 179 8.78 7.63 13.25
N LEU A 180 7.78 6.84 13.64
CA LEU A 180 7.61 6.24 14.95
C LEU A 180 7.52 4.72 14.80
N THR A 181 8.63 4.02 14.97
CA THR A 181 8.70 2.55 14.91
C THR A 181 8.17 1.94 16.22
N MET A 182 7.08 1.18 16.15
CA MET A 182 6.48 0.45 17.29
C MET A 182 5.88 -0.89 16.82
N PHE A 183 5.94 -1.92 17.66
CA PHE A 183 5.39 -3.26 17.35
C PHE A 183 5.86 -3.82 15.98
N GLU A 184 7.16 -3.68 15.69
CA GLU A 184 7.80 -4.10 14.42
C GLU A 184 7.17 -3.47 13.16
N ARG A 185 6.54 -2.30 13.30
CA ARG A 185 5.96 -1.48 12.22
C ARG A 185 6.37 -0.02 12.35
N ASP A 186 6.33 0.69 11.23
CA ASP A 186 6.57 2.12 11.17
C ASP A 186 5.26 2.90 11.02
N HIS A 187 5.20 4.07 11.67
CA HIS A 187 4.06 4.98 11.67
C HIS A 187 4.55 6.40 11.32
N TYR A 188 3.83 7.12 10.45
CA TYR A 188 4.29 8.38 9.84
C TYR A 188 3.43 9.53 10.37
N TYR A 189 3.99 10.39 11.22
CA TYR A 189 3.22 10.93 12.35
C TYR A 189 2.76 12.39 12.33
N GLN A 190 1.57 12.60 12.93
CA GLN A 190 1.01 13.74 13.67
C GLN A 190 -0.50 13.78 14.34
N PHE A 191 -1.86 13.61 14.10
CA PHE A 191 -3.17 13.22 13.38
C PHE A 191 -3.70 11.78 13.22
N VAL A 192 -4.27 11.14 14.24
CA VAL A 192 -4.68 9.73 14.14
C VAL A 192 -5.63 9.41 12.95
N PHE A 193 -5.08 8.83 11.88
CA PHE A 193 -5.76 8.36 10.67
C PHE A 193 -5.57 6.85 10.48
N PHE A 194 -6.65 6.14 10.15
CA PHE A 194 -6.68 4.70 9.92
C PHE A 194 -7.09 4.39 8.47
N HIS A 195 -6.10 4.00 7.66
CA HIS A 195 -6.26 3.74 6.22
C HIS A 195 -7.22 2.58 5.87
N GLY A 196 -7.59 2.49 4.59
CA GLY A 196 -8.37 1.39 4.03
C GLY A 196 -7.56 0.08 3.89
N CYS A 197 -8.24 -1.03 3.60
CA CYS A 197 -7.57 -2.26 3.15
C CYS A 197 -6.82 -2.00 1.82
N GLN A 198 -5.67 -2.64 1.63
CA GLN A 198 -4.68 -2.44 0.54
C GLN A 198 -3.84 -1.16 0.63
N HIS A 199 -4.30 -0.15 1.38
CA HIS A 199 -3.53 1.07 1.66
C HIS A 199 -2.59 0.86 2.86
N LEU A 200 -1.60 1.75 3.03
CA LEU A 200 -0.54 1.67 4.05
C LEU A 200 -0.21 3.06 4.61
N ALA A 201 0.39 3.15 5.80
CA ALA A 201 0.58 4.43 6.50
C ALA A 201 1.50 5.44 5.76
N PHE A 202 2.35 4.98 4.84
CA PHE A 202 3.20 5.86 4.01
C PHE A 202 2.50 6.33 2.71
N HIS A 203 1.24 5.96 2.47
CA HIS A 203 0.44 6.51 1.37
C HIS A 203 0.02 7.96 1.66
N SER A 204 -0.20 8.29 2.95
CA SER A 204 -0.61 9.61 3.46
C SER A 204 0.45 10.72 3.37
N TRP A 205 1.55 10.45 2.67
CA TRP A 205 2.74 11.29 2.58
C TRP A 205 3.31 11.20 1.16
N PRO A 206 3.71 12.33 0.54
CA PRO A 206 4.29 12.34 -0.80
C PRO A 206 5.62 11.58 -0.85
N TYR A 207 5.91 10.95 -2.00
CA TYR A 207 7.24 10.42 -2.28
C TYR A 207 8.31 11.52 -2.22
N ASP A 208 9.31 11.34 -1.37
CA ASP A 208 10.47 12.21 -1.28
C ASP A 208 11.74 11.34 -1.31
N PRO A 209 12.55 11.36 -2.38
CA PRO A 209 13.70 10.46 -2.54
C PRO A 209 14.81 10.65 -1.48
N LYS A 210 14.75 11.72 -0.68
CA LYS A 210 15.71 12.05 0.38
C LYS A 210 15.12 11.80 1.78
N ASN A 211 13.87 12.16 2.01
CA ASN A 211 13.25 12.17 3.34
C ASN A 211 12.21 11.05 3.57
N CYS A 212 11.63 10.47 2.51
CA CYS A 212 10.76 9.29 2.57
C CYS A 212 10.70 8.56 1.20
N PRO A 213 11.77 7.83 0.80
CA PRO A 213 11.82 7.09 -0.46
C PRO A 213 10.85 5.90 -0.52
N GLU A 214 10.30 5.49 0.62
CA GLU A 214 9.23 4.50 0.77
C GLU A 214 7.82 5.09 0.61
N CYS A 215 7.65 6.40 0.77
CA CYS A 215 6.35 7.06 0.60
C CYS A 215 5.83 6.95 -0.85
N LEU A 216 4.50 6.89 -0.99
CA LEU A 216 3.82 6.78 -2.28
C LEU A 216 3.15 8.09 -2.69
N GLY A 217 2.39 8.70 -1.77
CA GLY A 217 1.71 9.98 -2.01
C GLY A 217 0.40 9.86 -2.77
N LEU A 218 -0.54 9.05 -2.26
CA LEU A 218 -1.88 8.98 -2.84
C LEU A 218 -2.65 10.30 -2.57
N PRO A 219 -3.32 10.90 -3.58
CA PRO A 219 -4.01 12.18 -3.46
C PRO A 219 -4.90 12.31 -2.23
N GLU A 220 -5.75 11.31 -1.96
CA GLU A 220 -6.75 11.40 -0.90
C GLU A 220 -6.08 11.41 0.49
N GLU A 221 -5.21 10.45 0.84
CA GLU A 221 -4.57 10.46 2.15
C GLU A 221 -3.55 11.60 2.33
N VAL A 222 -2.86 12.05 1.27
CA VAL A 222 -2.01 13.25 1.35
C VAL A 222 -2.85 14.49 1.61
N ALA A 223 -4.03 14.61 0.99
CA ALA A 223 -4.95 15.71 1.24
C ALA A 223 -5.55 15.68 2.65
N HIS A 224 -5.78 14.50 3.24
CA HIS A 224 -6.12 14.37 4.66
C HIS A 224 -4.99 14.93 5.55
N THR A 225 -3.74 14.50 5.31
CA THR A 225 -2.56 14.98 6.05
C THR A 225 -2.41 16.50 5.97
N LYS A 226 -2.48 17.05 4.74
CA LYS A 226 -2.36 18.49 4.47
C LYS A 226 -3.44 19.31 5.18
N GLN A 227 -4.71 18.94 5.01
CA GLN A 227 -5.83 19.69 5.60
C GLN A 227 -5.77 19.72 7.12
N ALA A 228 -5.38 18.62 7.77
CA ALA A 228 -5.21 18.57 9.22
C ALA A 228 -4.04 19.48 9.69
N LEU A 229 -2.87 19.41 9.05
CA LEU A 229 -1.73 20.27 9.38
C LEU A 229 -2.02 21.76 9.14
N ALA A 230 -2.64 22.11 8.01
CA ALA A 230 -3.04 23.49 7.69
C ALA A 230 -3.99 24.06 8.75
N TRP A 231 -4.90 23.23 9.28
CA TRP A 231 -5.81 23.62 10.37
C TRP A 231 -5.18 23.61 11.77
N GLY A 232 -3.86 23.40 11.85
CA GLY A 232 -3.11 23.45 13.09
C GLY A 232 -3.38 22.29 14.04
N TYR A 233 -4.00 21.22 13.53
CA TYR A 233 -3.77 19.90 14.10
C TYR A 233 -2.34 19.46 13.75
N ALA A 234 -1.88 18.47 14.47
CA ALA A 234 -0.85 17.56 14.00
C ALA A 234 -1.55 16.45 13.14
N ALA A 235 -0.96 15.96 12.00
CA ALA A 235 -1.10 14.86 10.95
C ALA A 235 -0.54 13.34 10.99
N LEU A 236 -1.15 12.22 11.50
CA LEU A 236 -0.59 10.83 11.77
C LEU A 236 -1.26 9.65 11.03
N ALA A 237 -0.55 8.97 10.16
CA ALA A 237 -0.96 7.65 9.67
C ALA A 237 -0.51 6.51 10.61
N VAL A 238 -1.47 5.73 11.13
CA VAL A 238 -1.21 4.47 11.86
C VAL A 238 -1.22 3.30 10.88
N GLU A 239 -0.44 2.26 11.15
CA GLU A 239 -0.20 1.12 10.24
C GLU A 239 -0.81 -0.19 10.78
N SER A 240 -1.60 -0.87 9.95
CA SER A 240 -2.29 -2.11 10.32
C SER A 240 -1.35 -3.29 10.62
N LYS A 241 -1.88 -4.32 11.29
CA LYS A 241 -1.16 -5.57 11.61
C LYS A 241 -1.19 -6.59 10.46
N ASP A 242 -2.21 -6.56 9.60
CA ASP A 242 -2.30 -7.44 8.42
C ASP A 242 -1.44 -6.87 7.27
N LYS A 243 -0.14 -7.18 7.30
CA LYS A 243 0.84 -6.82 6.26
C LYS A 243 0.62 -7.49 4.89
N VAL A 244 -0.42 -8.31 4.73
CA VAL A 244 -0.80 -8.90 3.44
C VAL A 244 -2.03 -8.19 2.85
N LYS A 245 -2.89 -7.60 3.69
CA LYS A 245 -4.14 -6.95 3.23
C LYS A 245 -4.30 -5.48 3.58
N GLY A 246 -3.44 -4.89 4.42
CA GLY A 246 -3.60 -3.52 4.92
C GLY A 246 -4.87 -3.30 5.77
N CYS A 247 -5.52 -4.38 6.22
CA CYS A 247 -6.85 -4.28 6.86
C CYS A 247 -6.74 -4.14 8.39
N PHE A 248 -7.27 -3.05 8.93
CA PHE A 248 -7.53 -2.94 10.37
C PHE A 248 -8.62 -3.89 10.84
N SER A 249 -8.41 -4.45 12.03
CA SER A 249 -9.32 -5.37 12.70
C SER A 249 -9.63 -4.92 14.12
N ALA A 250 -10.93 -4.76 14.38
CA ALA A 250 -11.49 -4.56 15.72
C ALA A 250 -12.21 -5.83 16.20
N SER A 251 -11.56 -6.99 16.03
CA SER A 251 -12.06 -8.29 16.52
C SER A 251 -12.04 -8.37 18.05
N GLY A 252 -12.83 -9.30 18.60
CA GLY A 252 -12.73 -9.69 20.02
C GLY A 252 -11.55 -10.62 20.33
N ASP A 253 -10.91 -11.18 19.30
CA ASP A 253 -9.67 -11.97 19.40
C ASP A 253 -8.47 -11.01 19.59
N PRO A 254 -7.71 -11.09 20.71
CA PRO A 254 -6.56 -10.21 20.96
C PRO A 254 -5.36 -10.40 20.04
N VAL A 255 -5.23 -11.55 19.35
CA VAL A 255 -4.16 -11.79 18.38
C VAL A 255 -4.46 -11.05 17.08
N LEU A 256 -5.72 -11.12 16.65
CA LEU A 256 -6.21 -10.56 15.39
C LEU A 256 -6.67 -9.09 15.49
N SER A 257 -6.72 -8.48 16.68
CA SER A 257 -7.25 -7.13 16.88
C SER A 257 -6.14 -6.10 17.04
N ASP A 258 -6.10 -5.09 16.17
CA ASP A 258 -5.15 -3.97 16.26
C ASP A 258 -5.42 -3.08 17.49
N ALA A 259 -6.60 -3.20 18.12
CA ALA A 259 -7.16 -2.18 19.01
C ALA A 259 -6.31 -1.85 20.25
N ASN A 260 -5.58 -2.82 20.81
CA ASN A 260 -4.68 -2.58 21.94
C ASN A 260 -3.34 -1.98 21.49
N GLU A 261 -2.81 -2.43 20.36
CA GLU A 261 -1.53 -1.97 19.82
C GLU A 261 -1.66 -0.53 19.30
N ALA A 262 -2.72 -0.23 18.55
CA ALA A 262 -3.03 1.12 18.08
C ALA A 262 -3.27 2.11 19.24
N ALA A 263 -3.90 1.67 20.35
CA ALA A 263 -4.06 2.51 21.53
C ALA A 263 -2.70 2.88 22.18
N LEU A 264 -1.75 1.94 22.22
CA LEU A 264 -0.40 2.19 22.69
C LEU A 264 0.41 3.08 21.72
N VAL A 265 0.29 2.88 20.40
CA VAL A 265 0.91 3.77 19.39
C VAL A 265 0.41 5.21 19.55
N VAL A 266 -0.90 5.40 19.68
CA VAL A 266 -1.49 6.72 19.88
C VAL A 266 -1.06 7.32 21.22
N GLN A 267 -1.03 6.55 22.32
CA GLN A 267 -0.54 7.05 23.61
C GLN A 267 0.92 7.52 23.52
N SER A 268 1.83 6.67 23.06
CA SER A 268 3.25 7.00 22.98
C SER A 268 3.55 8.12 21.99
N PHE A 269 2.75 8.26 20.92
CA PHE A 269 2.79 9.42 20.06
C PHE A 269 2.42 10.71 20.82
N LEU A 270 1.30 10.72 21.55
CA LEU A 270 0.83 11.90 22.29
C LEU A 270 1.80 12.30 23.43
N GLU A 271 2.36 11.32 24.14
CA GLU A 271 3.38 11.51 25.18
C GLU A 271 4.67 12.11 24.61
N LYS A 272 5.16 11.59 23.48
CA LYS A 272 6.40 12.05 22.84
C LYS A 272 6.32 13.50 22.34
N ASN A 273 5.13 14.02 22.09
CA ASN A 273 4.91 15.34 21.47
C ASN A 273 4.18 16.35 22.38
N ASP A 274 3.97 16.04 23.67
CA ASP A 274 3.25 16.88 24.65
C ASP A 274 1.80 17.25 24.23
N LEU A 275 1.06 16.23 23.77
CA LEU A 275 -0.30 16.37 23.24
C LEU A 275 -1.39 15.69 24.08
N LEU A 276 -1.07 15.13 25.26
CA LEU A 276 -2.02 14.37 26.09
C LEU A 276 -3.22 15.18 26.63
N ASP A 277 -3.08 16.51 26.74
CA ASP A 277 -4.15 17.43 27.17
C ASP A 277 -5.01 17.96 26.00
N LYS A 278 -4.64 17.67 24.75
CA LYS A 278 -5.29 18.19 23.54
C LYS A 278 -6.49 17.31 23.12
N PRO A 279 -7.51 17.87 22.46
CA PRO A 279 -8.63 17.08 21.94
C PRO A 279 -8.20 16.20 20.77
N ILE A 280 -8.37 14.88 20.91
CA ILE A 280 -7.90 13.89 19.93
C ILE A 280 -9.07 13.48 19.03
N TYR A 281 -8.95 13.74 17.73
CA TYR A 281 -9.88 13.27 16.73
C TYR A 281 -9.27 12.08 16.00
N VAL A 282 -10.10 11.12 15.60
CA VAL A 282 -9.68 9.97 14.78
C VAL A 282 -10.48 9.95 13.49
N ALA A 283 -9.81 9.68 12.37
CA ALA A 283 -10.45 9.46 11.08
C ALA A 283 -10.08 8.08 10.53
N GLY A 284 -10.85 7.57 9.58
CA GLY A 284 -10.46 6.35 8.88
C GLY A 284 -11.45 5.90 7.81
N VAL A 285 -10.95 5.08 6.90
CA VAL A 285 -11.59 4.67 5.64
C VAL A 285 -11.96 3.20 5.67
N SER A 286 -13.17 2.84 5.24
CA SER A 286 -13.63 1.45 5.07
C SER A 286 -13.41 0.53 6.30
N ALA A 287 -12.35 -0.28 6.32
CA ALA A 287 -11.97 -1.10 7.47
C ALA A 287 -11.44 -0.24 8.64
N GLY A 288 -10.60 0.74 8.34
CA GLY A 288 -10.15 1.78 9.25
C GLY A 288 -11.31 2.61 9.83
N ALA A 289 -12.37 2.89 9.05
CA ALA A 289 -13.58 3.54 9.55
C ALA A 289 -14.30 2.69 10.62
N SER A 290 -14.55 1.41 10.30
CA SER A 290 -15.11 0.42 11.23
C SER A 290 -14.23 0.22 12.47
N PHE A 291 -12.92 0.43 12.36
CA PHE A 291 -11.97 0.38 13.47
C PHE A 291 -12.01 1.65 14.34
N ALA A 292 -11.98 2.83 13.72
CA ALA A 292 -12.01 4.13 14.38
C ALA A 292 -13.26 4.32 15.25
N VAL A 293 -14.44 3.93 14.76
CA VAL A 293 -15.71 3.93 15.54
C VAL A 293 -15.68 2.92 16.69
N LYS A 294 -14.82 1.89 16.63
CA LYS A 294 -14.67 0.87 17.68
C LYS A 294 -13.57 1.21 18.70
N LEU A 295 -12.56 1.99 18.34
CA LEU A 295 -11.40 2.28 19.18
C LEU A 295 -11.74 2.92 20.56
N PRO A 296 -12.67 3.90 20.70
CA PRO A 296 -12.98 4.51 22.00
C PRO A 296 -13.43 3.49 23.05
N LYS A 297 -14.14 2.42 22.64
CA LYS A 297 -14.54 1.31 23.51
C LYS A 297 -13.33 0.66 24.18
N THR A 298 -12.26 0.42 23.42
CA THR A 298 -11.02 -0.19 23.93
C THR A 298 -10.33 0.75 24.92
N LEU A 299 -10.26 2.05 24.60
CA LEU A 299 -9.70 3.07 25.49
C LEU A 299 -10.41 3.10 26.85
N TYR A 300 -11.75 3.15 26.84
CA TYR A 300 -12.55 3.13 28.06
C TYR A 300 -12.57 1.79 28.80
N SER A 301 -12.31 0.66 28.10
CA SER A 301 -12.25 -0.67 28.71
C SER A 301 -10.92 -0.93 29.43
N ALA A 302 -9.82 -0.41 28.89
CA ALA A 302 -8.46 -0.60 29.42
C ALA A 302 -7.99 0.53 30.34
N GLY A 303 -8.76 1.62 30.47
CA GLY A 303 -8.48 2.71 31.41
C GLY A 303 -7.43 3.71 30.92
N TYR A 304 -7.30 3.89 29.60
CA TYR A 304 -6.40 4.90 29.02
C TYR A 304 -6.78 6.31 29.50
N THR A 305 -5.75 7.15 29.74
CA THR A 305 -5.89 8.50 30.30
C THR A 305 -6.49 9.49 29.30
N TYR A 306 -6.08 9.38 28.03
CA TYR A 306 -6.57 10.23 26.94
C TYR A 306 -7.93 9.76 26.42
N LYS A 307 -8.65 10.66 25.75
CA LYS A 307 -9.97 10.37 25.17
C LYS A 307 -10.08 10.89 23.74
N ILE A 308 -10.74 10.10 22.90
CA ILE A 308 -11.18 10.55 21.58
C ILE A 308 -12.34 11.53 21.77
N ALA A 309 -12.18 12.74 21.21
CA ALA A 309 -13.14 13.84 21.23
C ALA A 309 -14.12 13.80 20.05
N GLY A 310 -13.78 13.10 18.97
CA GLY A 310 -14.63 12.93 17.79
C GLY A 310 -14.11 11.86 16.84
N VAL A 311 -15.01 11.22 16.09
CA VAL A 311 -14.69 10.21 15.08
C VAL A 311 -15.20 10.65 13.71
N ILE A 312 -14.37 10.46 12.68
CA ILE A 312 -14.76 10.55 11.26
C ILE A 312 -14.72 9.13 10.69
N SER A 313 -15.79 8.72 10.00
CA SER A 313 -16.00 7.36 9.53
C SER A 313 -16.36 7.36 8.05
N GLU A 314 -15.37 7.12 7.19
CA GLU A 314 -15.51 7.22 5.73
C GLU A 314 -15.93 5.90 5.09
N VAL A 315 -16.90 6.00 4.18
CA VAL A 315 -17.50 4.96 3.31
C VAL A 315 -17.95 3.66 3.97
N ASN A 316 -17.96 3.60 5.31
CA ASN A 316 -18.44 2.47 6.08
C ASN A 316 -18.95 2.91 7.47
N GLY A 317 -19.92 2.15 7.97
CA GLY A 317 -20.35 2.18 9.37
C GLY A 317 -19.79 0.99 10.14
N ILE A 318 -20.54 0.54 11.15
CA ILE A 318 -20.28 -0.67 11.93
C ILE A 318 -21.47 -1.63 11.86
N ASP A 319 -21.18 -2.93 11.97
CA ASP A 319 -22.19 -3.89 12.41
C ASP A 319 -22.46 -3.66 13.89
N TRP A 320 -23.67 -3.16 14.20
CA TRP A 320 -24.10 -2.82 15.56
C TRP A 320 -24.04 -4.02 16.52
N SER A 321 -24.36 -5.23 16.05
CA SER A 321 -24.32 -6.45 16.86
C SER A 321 -22.89 -6.80 17.29
N SER A 322 -21.93 -6.59 16.40
CA SER A 322 -20.50 -6.79 16.64
C SER A 322 -19.86 -5.73 17.55
N TRP A 323 -20.57 -4.63 17.88
CA TRP A 323 -19.97 -3.48 18.57
C TRP A 323 -19.84 -3.71 20.08
N GLY A 324 -20.90 -4.17 20.73
CA GLY A 324 -20.93 -4.40 22.18
C GLY A 324 -20.79 -3.15 23.05
N MET A 325 -21.11 -1.95 22.53
CA MET A 325 -21.16 -0.70 23.32
C MET A 325 -22.36 -0.61 24.26
N VAL A 326 -23.44 -1.33 23.97
CA VAL A 326 -24.67 -1.34 24.77
C VAL A 326 -24.77 -2.57 25.68
N ASP A 327 -25.44 -2.41 26.82
CA ASP A 327 -25.77 -3.50 27.74
C ASP A 327 -27.01 -4.30 27.30
N SER A 328 -27.44 -5.28 28.09
CA SER A 328 -28.63 -6.09 27.80
C SER A 328 -29.97 -5.34 27.95
N LYS A 329 -29.94 -4.06 28.36
CA LYS A 329 -31.09 -3.15 28.43
C LYS A 329 -31.02 -2.07 27.34
N GLY A 330 -30.01 -2.11 26.47
CA GLY A 330 -29.77 -1.12 25.42
C GLY A 330 -29.05 0.15 25.89
N ALA A 331 -28.64 0.26 27.15
CA ALA A 331 -27.96 1.44 27.67
C ALA A 331 -26.45 1.43 27.32
N LEU A 332 -25.85 2.62 27.14
CA LEU A 332 -24.40 2.75 26.94
C LEU A 332 -23.63 2.22 28.16
N ARG A 333 -22.73 1.25 27.93
CA ARG A 333 -21.80 0.72 28.94
C ARG A 333 -20.76 1.75 29.37
N TRP A 334 -20.34 2.61 28.44
CA TRP A 334 -19.37 3.68 28.67
C TRP A 334 -20.00 5.02 28.28
N LYS A 335 -20.11 5.94 29.24
CA LYS A 335 -20.68 7.29 29.04
C LYS A 335 -19.64 8.23 28.45
N GLY A 336 -20.11 9.20 27.65
CA GLY A 336 -19.23 10.18 26.99
C GLY A 336 -18.49 9.61 25.79
N PHE A 337 -19.10 8.66 25.08
CA PHE A 337 -18.62 8.22 23.77
C PHE A 337 -18.67 9.39 22.77
N PRO A 338 -17.64 9.59 21.91
CA PRO A 338 -17.52 10.76 21.05
C PRO A 338 -18.61 10.88 19.97
N PRO A 339 -18.91 12.10 19.50
CA PRO A 339 -19.70 12.30 18.29
C PRO A 339 -19.04 11.65 17.05
N VAL A 340 -19.86 11.23 16.08
CA VAL A 340 -19.42 10.49 14.89
C VAL A 340 -19.92 11.17 13.60
N ALA A 341 -18.99 11.74 12.83
CA ALA A 341 -19.26 12.23 11.48
C ALA A 341 -19.08 11.08 10.48
N TYR A 342 -19.99 10.98 9.52
CA TYR A 342 -19.93 9.99 8.43
C TYR A 342 -19.75 10.67 7.08
N VAL A 343 -18.90 10.08 6.24
CA VAL A 343 -18.74 10.46 4.83
C VAL A 343 -19.21 9.26 4.00
N GLN A 344 -20.30 9.41 3.25
CA GLN A 344 -20.95 8.29 2.56
C GLN A 344 -20.96 8.50 1.04
N MET A 345 -20.18 7.70 0.32
CA MET A 345 -20.27 7.61 -1.14
C MET A 345 -21.63 7.05 -1.61
N GLU A 346 -22.27 7.75 -2.55
CA GLU A 346 -23.59 7.48 -3.15
C GLU A 346 -23.80 6.01 -3.56
N ARG A 347 -22.86 5.42 -4.32
CA ARG A 347 -23.02 4.05 -4.85
C ARG A 347 -22.72 2.97 -3.81
N GLY A 348 -22.30 3.36 -2.60
CA GLY A 348 -21.92 2.49 -1.49
C GLY A 348 -23.10 1.80 -0.78
N LEU A 349 -24.12 1.30 -1.50
CA LEU A 349 -25.41 0.86 -0.95
C LEU A 349 -25.32 -0.01 0.34
N LYS A 350 -24.41 -0.98 0.38
CA LYS A 350 -24.21 -1.87 1.53
C LYS A 350 -23.66 -1.15 2.77
N THR A 351 -22.86 -0.10 2.59
CA THR A 351 -22.28 0.68 3.68
C THR A 351 -23.13 1.89 4.04
N ALA A 352 -23.78 2.53 3.07
CA ALA A 352 -24.87 3.47 3.28
C ALA A 352 -25.95 2.89 4.21
N ALA A 353 -26.42 1.66 3.93
CA ALA A 353 -27.38 0.95 4.78
C ALA A 353 -26.89 0.71 6.22
N ARG A 354 -25.57 0.53 6.45
CA ARG A 354 -25.00 0.44 7.81
C ARG A 354 -25.03 1.80 8.51
N ILE A 355 -24.63 2.87 7.83
CA ILE A 355 -24.59 4.21 8.42
C ILE A 355 -26.02 4.68 8.75
N ALA A 356 -26.98 4.43 7.86
CA ALA A 356 -28.41 4.69 8.07
C ALA A 356 -29.02 3.90 9.24
N ASP A 357 -28.52 2.69 9.55
CA ASP A 357 -28.87 1.96 10.77
C ASP A 357 -28.16 2.52 12.02
N ASN A 358 -26.89 2.92 11.90
CA ASN A 358 -26.08 3.38 13.02
C ASN A 358 -26.52 4.75 13.54
N MET A 359 -26.74 5.73 12.66
CA MET A 359 -27.00 7.12 13.06
C MET A 359 -28.24 7.29 13.97
N PRO A 360 -29.42 6.70 13.68
CA PRO A 360 -30.57 6.78 14.58
C PRO A 360 -30.31 6.15 15.94
N ARG A 361 -29.53 5.05 15.98
CA ARG A 361 -29.17 4.36 17.23
C ARG A 361 -28.17 5.17 18.06
N LEU A 362 -27.19 5.83 17.44
CA LEU A 362 -26.27 6.76 18.11
C LEU A 362 -27.04 7.94 18.70
N ARG A 363 -27.88 8.59 17.89
CA ARG A 363 -28.76 9.70 18.32
C ARG A 363 -29.67 9.31 19.48
N ALA A 364 -30.27 8.12 19.44
CA ALA A 364 -31.11 7.58 20.52
C ALA A 364 -30.35 7.30 21.83
N LEU A 365 -29.02 7.15 21.77
CA LEU A 365 -28.14 7.00 22.94
C LEU A 365 -27.54 8.34 23.41
N GLY A 366 -27.96 9.47 22.82
CA GLY A 366 -27.43 10.80 23.12
C GLY A 366 -26.05 11.07 22.52
N ILE A 367 -25.60 10.27 21.55
CA ILE A 367 -24.36 10.49 20.80
C ILE A 367 -24.72 11.29 19.54
N PRO A 368 -24.18 12.51 19.35
CA PRO A 368 -24.35 13.24 18.10
C PRO A 368 -23.72 12.44 16.95
N SER A 369 -24.44 12.30 15.85
CA SER A 369 -23.90 11.72 14.62
C SER A 369 -24.57 12.36 13.42
N ASP A 370 -23.83 12.69 12.37
CA ASP A 370 -24.39 13.25 11.13
C ASP A 370 -23.59 12.81 9.89
N MET A 371 -24.11 13.08 8.69
CA MET A 371 -23.58 12.58 7.42
C MET A 371 -23.41 13.69 6.37
N VAL A 372 -22.28 13.64 5.65
CA VAL A 372 -22.17 14.15 4.27
C VAL A 372 -22.28 12.99 3.28
N GLU A 373 -22.95 13.24 2.16
CA GLU A 373 -23.03 12.31 1.03
C GLU A 373 -22.07 12.78 -0.07
N VAL A 374 -21.29 11.85 -0.63
CA VAL A 374 -20.38 12.09 -1.74
C VAL A 374 -21.05 11.57 -3.01
N PRO A 375 -21.57 12.45 -3.89
CA PRO A 375 -22.16 12.03 -5.15
C PRO A 375 -21.09 11.51 -6.12
N SER A 376 -21.49 10.68 -7.08
CA SER A 376 -20.68 10.43 -8.26
C SER A 376 -20.52 11.72 -9.10
N ARG A 377 -19.37 11.86 -9.76
CA ARG A 377 -18.90 13.10 -10.40
C ARG A 377 -18.34 12.83 -11.80
N PRO A 378 -18.52 13.75 -12.76
CA PRO A 378 -17.93 13.62 -14.09
C PRO A 378 -16.43 13.96 -14.05
N ILE A 379 -15.62 13.07 -14.62
CA ILE A 379 -14.20 13.27 -14.88
C ILE A 379 -14.07 14.18 -16.11
N ASN A 380 -13.77 15.45 -15.85
CA ASN A 380 -13.45 16.44 -16.87
C ASN A 380 -11.92 16.56 -17.06
N GLU A 381 -11.47 17.25 -18.11
CA GLU A 381 -10.04 17.36 -18.48
C GLU A 381 -9.10 17.83 -17.35
N ARG A 382 -9.61 18.55 -16.34
CA ARG A 382 -8.82 19.03 -15.19
C ARG A 382 -8.84 18.09 -13.99
N TRP A 383 -9.71 17.08 -13.95
CA TRP A 383 -9.99 16.25 -12.78
C TRP A 383 -8.74 15.68 -12.11
N PHE A 384 -7.85 15.05 -12.88
CA PHE A 384 -6.63 14.45 -12.33
C PHE A 384 -5.62 15.52 -11.88
N SER A 385 -5.43 16.59 -12.66
CA SER A 385 -4.49 17.67 -12.32
C SER A 385 -4.94 18.56 -11.15
N ASP A 386 -6.24 18.62 -10.88
CA ASP A 386 -6.81 19.42 -9.78
C ASP A 386 -6.77 18.66 -8.45
N ARG A 387 -6.49 17.34 -8.46
CA ARG A 387 -6.47 16.52 -7.26
C ARG A 387 -5.11 15.87 -7.00
N ALA A 388 -4.44 15.37 -8.03
CA ALA A 388 -3.05 14.94 -7.96
C ALA A 388 -2.10 16.06 -8.44
N PRO A 389 -1.34 16.74 -7.56
CA PRO A 389 -0.39 17.79 -7.96
C PRO A 389 0.81 17.26 -8.76
N THR A 390 0.89 15.95 -8.92
CA THR A 390 1.88 15.20 -9.71
C THR A 390 1.46 15.01 -11.17
N ILE A 391 0.21 15.34 -11.54
CA ILE A 391 -0.31 15.18 -12.90
C ILE A 391 -0.51 16.56 -13.52
N SER A 392 0.12 16.83 -14.66
CA SER A 392 0.02 18.12 -15.34
C SER A 392 -1.38 18.32 -15.95
N PRO A 393 -1.84 19.56 -16.17
CA PRO A 393 -3.10 19.84 -16.87
C PRO A 393 -3.18 19.17 -18.26
N GLU A 394 -2.05 19.13 -18.97
CA GLU A 394 -1.92 18.54 -20.29
C GLU A 394 -1.97 17.00 -20.24
N GLN A 395 -1.34 16.39 -19.22
CA GLN A 395 -1.46 14.96 -18.95
C GLN A 395 -2.89 14.57 -18.55
N SER A 396 -3.53 15.36 -17.68
CA SER A 396 -4.93 15.17 -17.26
C SER A 396 -5.89 15.24 -18.44
N SER A 397 -5.76 16.26 -19.30
CA SER A 397 -6.54 16.39 -20.56
C SER A 397 -6.31 15.18 -21.48
N ALA A 398 -5.05 14.77 -21.70
CA ALA A 398 -4.72 13.62 -22.54
C ALA A 398 -5.30 12.29 -21.99
N ILE A 399 -5.24 12.07 -20.67
CA ILE A 399 -5.85 10.90 -20.01
C ILE A 399 -7.36 10.89 -20.22
N VAL A 400 -8.04 12.03 -20.01
CA VAL A 400 -9.51 12.12 -20.14
C VAL A 400 -9.95 11.93 -21.58
N GLN A 401 -9.27 12.53 -22.55
CA GLN A 401 -9.56 12.35 -23.98
C GLN A 401 -9.39 10.87 -24.38
N ALA A 402 -8.29 10.21 -23.99
CA ALA A 402 -8.08 8.79 -24.27
C ALA A 402 -9.11 7.89 -23.58
N LEU A 403 -9.52 8.20 -22.33
CA LEU A 403 -10.58 7.48 -21.63
C LEU A 403 -11.96 7.64 -22.32
N GLN A 404 -12.24 8.79 -22.93
CA GLN A 404 -13.45 9.00 -23.75
C GLN A 404 -13.39 8.25 -25.08
N GLU A 405 -12.26 8.28 -25.79
CA GLU A 405 -12.07 7.52 -27.04
C GLU A 405 -12.18 6.00 -26.83
N LEU A 406 -11.72 5.50 -25.68
CA LEU A 406 -11.81 4.10 -25.27
C LEU A 406 -13.20 3.70 -24.73
N GLY A 407 -14.15 4.64 -24.62
CA GLY A 407 -15.49 4.40 -24.09
C GLY A 407 -15.53 4.09 -22.59
N VAL A 408 -14.50 4.48 -21.84
CA VAL A 408 -14.44 4.35 -20.38
C VAL A 408 -15.23 5.47 -19.70
N LEU A 409 -15.14 6.67 -20.28
CA LEU A 409 -15.97 7.82 -19.96
C LEU A 409 -16.95 8.08 -21.11
N ASP A 410 -18.15 8.54 -20.78
CA ASP A 410 -19.03 9.14 -21.79
C ASP A 410 -18.61 10.57 -22.16
N LYS A 411 -19.32 11.16 -23.12
CA LYS A 411 -19.08 12.53 -23.61
C LYS A 411 -19.37 13.64 -22.57
N GLU A 412 -20.05 13.32 -21.48
CA GLU A 412 -20.26 14.20 -20.33
C GLU A 412 -19.22 13.96 -19.20
N GLY A 413 -18.38 12.93 -19.32
CA GLY A 413 -17.32 12.58 -18.37
C GLY A 413 -17.71 11.52 -17.33
N TRP A 414 -18.83 10.80 -17.49
CA TRP A 414 -19.26 9.80 -16.51
C TRP A 414 -18.65 8.41 -16.78
N LEU A 415 -18.23 7.73 -15.72
CA LEU A 415 -17.78 6.34 -15.76
C LEU A 415 -18.94 5.37 -15.98
N ALA A 416 -18.80 4.47 -16.95
CA ALA A 416 -19.86 3.53 -17.37
C ALA A 416 -20.12 2.36 -16.39
N ASP A 417 -19.15 2.01 -15.54
CA ASP A 417 -19.21 0.97 -14.50
C ASP A 417 -18.12 1.24 -13.45
N ASP A 418 -18.01 0.40 -12.42
CA ASP A 418 -16.92 0.45 -11.44
C ASP A 418 -15.53 0.25 -12.10
N PRO A 419 -14.59 1.22 -11.98
CA PRO A 419 -13.24 1.07 -12.53
C PRO A 419 -12.45 -0.09 -11.88
N ARG A 420 -12.73 -0.48 -10.62
CA ARG A 420 -12.12 -1.66 -9.99
C ARG A 420 -12.66 -2.98 -10.58
N ALA A 421 -13.95 -3.03 -10.91
CA ALA A 421 -14.58 -4.17 -11.61
C ALA A 421 -14.03 -4.31 -13.03
N GLY A 422 -13.79 -3.21 -13.74
CA GLY A 422 -13.17 -3.22 -15.08
C GLY A 422 -11.83 -3.96 -15.15
N LEU A 423 -11.06 -3.97 -14.05
CA LEU A 423 -9.78 -4.69 -13.96
C LEU A 423 -9.92 -6.20 -13.70
N LYS A 424 -11.12 -6.68 -13.32
CA LYS A 424 -11.34 -8.02 -12.73
C LYS A 424 -12.51 -8.79 -13.36
N ASN A 425 -13.41 -8.13 -14.08
CA ASN A 425 -14.62 -8.68 -14.66
C ASN A 425 -14.66 -8.47 -16.18
N THR A 426 -14.53 -9.55 -16.95
CA THR A 426 -14.55 -9.51 -18.42
C THR A 426 -15.90 -9.11 -19.02
N SER A 427 -16.97 -9.08 -18.21
CA SER A 427 -18.31 -8.61 -18.59
C SER A 427 -18.57 -7.14 -18.23
N SER A 428 -17.62 -6.44 -17.59
CA SER A 428 -17.70 -4.99 -17.38
C SER A 428 -17.47 -4.26 -18.71
N PRO A 429 -18.19 -3.14 -19.02
CA PRO A 429 -17.80 -2.28 -20.14
C PRO A 429 -16.36 -1.75 -19.99
N LEU A 430 -15.87 -1.62 -18.75
CA LEU A 430 -14.52 -1.17 -18.43
C LEU A 430 -13.48 -2.30 -18.42
N CYS A 431 -13.82 -3.48 -18.95
CA CYS A 431 -12.92 -4.63 -19.09
C CYS A 431 -11.54 -4.21 -19.66
N LEU A 432 -10.49 -4.38 -18.86
CA LEU A 432 -9.08 -4.04 -19.19
C LEU A 432 -8.87 -2.59 -19.65
N TRP A 433 -9.60 -1.62 -19.05
CA TRP A 433 -9.48 -0.19 -19.38
C TRP A 433 -8.05 0.34 -19.24
N ASN A 434 -7.29 -0.15 -18.25
CA ASN A 434 -5.91 0.29 -17.99
C ASN A 434 -4.92 -0.19 -19.06
N GLU A 435 -5.02 -1.45 -19.51
CA GLU A 435 -4.20 -1.98 -20.61
C GLU A 435 -4.49 -1.24 -21.93
N LYS A 436 -5.77 -0.93 -22.18
CA LYS A 436 -6.20 -0.11 -23.33
C LYS A 436 -5.63 1.32 -23.24
N LEU A 437 -5.73 1.96 -22.08
CA LEU A 437 -5.21 3.32 -21.86
C LEU A 437 -3.69 3.36 -22.05
N LEU A 438 -2.96 2.38 -21.51
CA LEU A 438 -1.52 2.22 -21.70
C LEU A 438 -1.13 2.06 -23.18
N SER A 439 -1.97 1.41 -24.00
CA SER A 439 -1.70 1.28 -25.44
C SER A 439 -1.88 2.58 -26.25
N VAL A 440 -2.63 3.55 -25.70
CA VAL A 440 -2.83 4.88 -26.29
C VAL A 440 -1.83 5.89 -25.73
N LEU A 441 -1.53 5.80 -24.43
CA LEU A 441 -0.64 6.69 -23.69
C LEU A 441 0.56 5.91 -23.12
N PRO A 442 1.57 5.56 -23.95
CA PRO A 442 2.70 4.70 -23.58
C PRO A 442 3.73 5.37 -22.65
N TRP A 443 3.40 6.54 -22.11
CA TRP A 443 4.14 7.24 -21.04
C TRP A 443 3.52 6.98 -19.66
N LEU A 444 2.32 6.39 -19.58
CA LEU A 444 1.79 5.76 -18.37
C LEU A 444 2.53 4.43 -18.13
N ASN A 445 2.41 3.86 -16.94
CA ASN A 445 3.05 2.58 -16.60
C ASN A 445 2.24 1.67 -15.66
N MET A 446 2.78 0.49 -15.36
CA MET A 446 2.22 -0.50 -14.43
C MET A 446 3.24 -0.88 -13.32
N GLU A 447 4.17 0.03 -13.00
CA GLU A 447 5.30 -0.19 -12.10
C GLU A 447 5.24 0.81 -10.91
N PRO A 448 4.46 0.54 -9.86
CA PRO A 448 4.30 1.46 -8.71
C PRO A 448 5.59 1.62 -7.88
N ASP A 449 6.51 0.65 -7.97
CA ASP A 449 7.87 0.72 -7.42
C ASP A 449 8.90 1.30 -8.41
N GLY A 450 8.49 1.65 -9.63
CA GLY A 450 9.34 2.03 -10.75
C GLY A 450 9.97 3.42 -10.62
N GLN A 451 10.63 3.87 -11.71
CA GLN A 451 11.28 5.19 -11.74
C GLN A 451 10.28 6.36 -11.73
N ASP A 452 9.11 6.18 -12.33
CA ASP A 452 7.98 7.11 -12.23
C ASP A 452 6.80 6.40 -11.55
N ARG A 453 6.63 6.68 -10.26
CA ARG A 453 5.50 6.17 -9.47
C ARG A 453 4.20 6.94 -9.72
N SER A 454 4.29 8.16 -10.24
CA SER A 454 3.16 9.12 -10.29
C SER A 454 2.18 8.82 -11.43
N LEU A 455 2.68 8.30 -12.55
CA LEU A 455 1.90 8.03 -13.77
C LEU A 455 1.61 6.52 -13.97
N ASN A 456 1.54 5.76 -12.86
CA ASN A 456 1.20 4.33 -12.88
C ASN A 456 -0.32 4.09 -12.89
N LEU A 457 -0.78 2.91 -13.31
CA LEU A 457 -2.20 2.51 -13.38
C LEU A 457 -2.54 1.27 -12.50
N VAL A 458 -1.75 0.97 -11.47
CA VAL A 458 -2.01 -0.15 -10.55
C VAL A 458 -3.06 0.25 -9.50
N PRO A 459 -4.18 -0.48 -9.37
CA PRO A 459 -5.23 -0.15 -8.42
C PRO A 459 -4.72 -0.15 -6.99
N ASP A 460 -5.28 0.74 -6.18
CA ASP A 460 -4.92 0.94 -4.76
C ASP A 460 -3.45 1.44 -4.54
N CYS A 461 -2.72 1.70 -5.64
CA CYS A 461 -1.36 2.26 -5.68
C CYS A 461 -1.19 3.40 -6.71
N SER A 462 -2.28 3.92 -7.31
CA SER A 462 -2.25 4.91 -8.39
C SER A 462 -3.26 6.02 -8.16
N ALA A 463 -2.78 7.27 -8.23
CA ALA A 463 -3.59 8.48 -8.23
C ALA A 463 -4.68 8.46 -9.31
N ILE A 464 -4.37 7.96 -10.52
CA ILE A 464 -5.37 7.86 -11.61
C ILE A 464 -6.46 6.87 -11.23
N THR A 465 -6.12 5.72 -10.65
CA THR A 465 -7.12 4.71 -10.24
C THR A 465 -7.96 5.17 -9.05
N GLU A 466 -7.34 5.78 -8.04
CA GLU A 466 -8.00 6.34 -6.86
C GLU A 466 -9.00 7.42 -7.26
N GLU A 467 -8.56 8.37 -8.09
CA GLU A 467 -9.42 9.47 -8.52
C GLU A 467 -10.56 9.03 -9.45
N MET A 468 -10.43 7.89 -10.15
CA MET A 468 -11.55 7.25 -10.83
C MET A 468 -12.53 6.59 -9.85
N ASN A 469 -12.07 6.01 -8.73
CA ASN A 469 -12.94 5.47 -7.68
C ASN A 469 -13.71 6.59 -6.95
N THR A 470 -13.02 7.69 -6.64
CA THR A 470 -13.57 8.91 -6.03
C THR A 470 -14.61 9.59 -6.94
N ALA A 471 -14.36 9.64 -8.25
CA ALA A 471 -15.34 10.11 -9.23
C ALA A 471 -16.55 9.18 -9.35
N TYR A 472 -16.33 7.86 -9.37
CA TYR A 472 -17.41 6.86 -9.40
C TYR A 472 -18.24 6.84 -8.10
N ALA A 473 -17.68 7.36 -6.99
CA ALA A 473 -18.25 7.32 -5.65
C ALA A 473 -18.62 5.89 -5.21
N TRP A 474 -17.62 4.99 -5.20
CA TRP A 474 -17.77 3.64 -4.64
C TRP A 474 -16.58 3.19 -3.78
N HIS A 475 -16.81 3.24 -2.46
CA HIS A 475 -16.00 2.58 -1.42
C HIS A 475 -14.50 2.94 -1.35
N ASP A 476 -14.17 4.22 -1.49
CA ASP A 476 -12.81 4.77 -1.32
C ASP A 476 -12.70 5.86 -0.23
N GLY A 477 -11.49 6.37 0.04
CA GLY A 477 -11.30 7.58 0.87
C GLY A 477 -11.80 8.85 0.17
N VAL A 478 -12.20 9.89 0.91
CA VAL A 478 -12.57 11.19 0.30
C VAL A 478 -12.17 12.37 1.21
N ALA A 479 -11.03 12.98 0.90
CA ALA A 479 -10.44 14.07 1.66
C ALA A 479 -11.29 15.34 1.68
N ASP A 480 -12.14 15.56 0.66
CA ASP A 480 -12.94 16.77 0.46
C ASP A 480 -13.67 17.24 1.72
N PHE A 481 -14.08 16.32 2.60
CA PHE A 481 -14.94 16.60 3.74
C PHE A 481 -14.25 16.59 5.11
N LEU A 482 -12.91 16.42 5.18
CA LEU A 482 -12.18 16.37 6.46
C LEU A 482 -12.39 17.66 7.27
N ARG A 483 -12.23 18.84 6.66
CA ARG A 483 -12.45 20.15 7.31
C ARG A 483 -13.89 20.35 7.82
N PRO A 484 -14.95 20.15 7.01
CA PRO A 484 -16.34 20.12 7.48
C PRO A 484 -16.57 19.20 8.69
N CYS A 485 -16.07 17.97 8.63
CA CYS A 485 -16.23 17.00 9.70
C CYS A 485 -15.48 17.41 10.98
N LEU A 486 -14.25 17.93 10.87
CA LEU A 486 -13.51 18.46 12.02
C LEU A 486 -14.22 19.65 12.68
N ALA A 487 -14.70 20.62 11.89
CA ALA A 487 -15.47 21.75 12.41
C ALA A 487 -16.78 21.30 13.11
N TRP A 488 -17.47 20.31 12.55
CA TRP A 488 -18.67 19.72 13.16
C TRP A 488 -18.35 19.02 14.49
N LEU A 489 -17.28 18.23 14.54
CA LEU A 489 -16.83 17.55 15.77
C LEU A 489 -16.35 18.54 16.84
N GLN A 490 -15.63 19.61 16.46
CA GLN A 490 -15.27 20.72 17.35
C GLN A 490 -16.50 21.40 17.97
N SER A 491 -17.62 21.51 17.22
CA SER A 491 -18.89 22.05 17.73
C SER A 491 -19.63 21.11 18.70
N GLY A 492 -19.07 19.93 19.01
CA GLY A 492 -19.76 18.86 19.73
C GLY A 492 -20.91 18.24 18.94
N GLY A 493 -20.92 18.40 17.62
CA GLY A 493 -22.00 18.00 16.72
C GLY A 493 -23.24 18.90 16.72
N ALA A 494 -23.11 20.16 17.18
CA ALA A 494 -24.21 21.13 17.24
C ALA A 494 -24.37 21.99 15.97
N ALA A 495 -23.35 22.06 15.12
CA ALA A 495 -23.41 22.75 13.82
C ALA A 495 -24.13 21.92 12.75
N ASP A 496 -24.60 22.58 11.69
CA ASP A 496 -25.10 21.92 10.48
C ASP A 496 -23.92 21.46 9.62
N LEU A 497 -23.73 20.13 9.51
CA LEU A 497 -22.63 19.53 8.75
C LEU A 497 -22.73 19.78 7.23
N ARG A 498 -23.95 19.95 6.68
CA ARG A 498 -24.16 20.24 5.25
C ARG A 498 -23.82 21.69 4.93
N TYR A 499 -24.13 22.61 5.84
CA TYR A 499 -23.69 24.01 5.75
C TYR A 499 -22.16 24.11 5.88
N LEU A 500 -21.55 23.36 6.81
CA LEU A 500 -20.08 23.29 6.90
C LEU A 500 -19.48 22.71 5.61
N ALA A 501 -20.07 21.66 5.03
CA ALA A 501 -19.63 21.09 3.75
C ALA A 501 -19.65 22.13 2.62
N SER A 502 -20.74 22.90 2.47
CA SER A 502 -20.84 23.94 1.43
C SER A 502 -19.92 25.16 1.63
N ARG A 503 -19.21 25.24 2.77
CA ARG A 503 -18.32 26.36 3.13
C ARG A 503 -16.85 25.98 3.28
N LEU A 504 -16.54 24.72 3.57
CA LEU A 504 -15.23 24.27 4.03
C LEU A 504 -14.70 23.03 3.28
N ALA A 505 -15.52 22.41 2.44
CA ALA A 505 -15.07 21.26 1.65
C ALA A 505 -14.09 21.69 0.55
N VAL A 506 -13.12 20.83 0.23
CA VAL A 506 -12.05 21.12 -0.72
C VAL A 506 -12.16 20.18 -1.92
N SER A 507 -12.38 20.72 -3.13
CA SER A 507 -12.45 19.94 -4.37
C SER A 507 -11.12 19.86 -5.13
N ASN A 508 -10.31 20.92 -5.07
CA ASN A 508 -8.97 20.99 -5.64
C ASN A 508 -7.95 20.60 -4.55
N LEU A 509 -7.49 19.36 -4.59
CA LEU A 509 -6.52 18.82 -3.62
C LEU A 509 -5.07 19.14 -4.01
N ALA A 510 -4.82 19.45 -5.30
CA ALA A 510 -3.51 19.81 -5.80
C ALA A 510 -2.99 21.13 -5.21
N GLU A 511 -3.88 22.10 -4.95
CA GLU A 511 -3.54 23.39 -4.33
C GLU A 511 -3.38 23.35 -2.80
N LEU A 512 -3.74 22.26 -2.12
CA LEU A 512 -3.63 22.15 -0.66
C LEU A 512 -2.16 22.26 -0.20
N THR A 513 -1.88 23.20 0.71
CA THR A 513 -0.55 23.41 1.32
C THR A 513 -0.54 23.04 2.81
N MET A 514 0.63 23.21 3.43
CA MET A 514 0.84 23.07 4.88
C MET A 514 0.74 24.40 5.64
N GLU A 515 0.46 25.50 4.94
CA GLU A 515 0.44 26.83 5.56
C GLU A 515 -0.75 26.94 6.53
N ARG A 516 -0.51 27.55 7.70
CA ARG A 516 -1.50 27.52 8.78
C ARG A 516 -2.66 28.47 8.49
N GLU A 517 -3.72 27.90 7.94
CA GLU A 517 -5.03 28.54 7.92
C GLU A 517 -5.51 28.73 9.36
N TYR A 518 -5.68 29.98 9.76
CA TYR A 518 -6.51 30.31 10.92
C TYR A 518 -7.96 30.27 10.43
N PRO A 519 -8.78 29.28 10.82
CA PRO A 519 -10.18 29.27 10.41
C PRO A 519 -10.86 30.53 10.94
N GLU A 520 -11.56 31.25 10.06
CA GLU A 520 -12.47 32.30 10.48
C GLU A 520 -13.45 31.74 11.52
N ALA A 521 -13.85 32.55 12.50
CA ALA A 521 -14.77 32.12 13.54
C ALA A 521 -16.04 31.52 12.89
N LEU A 522 -16.30 30.23 13.18
CA LEU A 522 -17.27 29.43 12.42
C LEU A 522 -18.59 30.21 12.25
N PRO A 523 -19.04 30.46 11.01
CA PRO A 523 -20.18 31.33 10.76
C PRO A 523 -21.42 30.77 11.48
N PRO A 524 -22.21 31.63 12.15
CA PRO A 524 -23.33 31.17 12.96
C PRO A 524 -24.29 30.36 12.09
N ALA A 525 -24.59 29.14 12.55
CA ALA A 525 -25.45 28.23 11.80
C ALA A 525 -26.81 28.88 11.51
N PRO A 526 -27.40 28.66 10.32
CA PRO A 526 -28.75 29.10 10.05
C PRO A 526 -29.72 28.48 11.07
N PRO A 527 -30.79 29.19 11.48
CA PRO A 527 -31.76 28.63 12.41
C PRO A 527 -32.35 27.34 11.80
N MET A 528 -32.38 26.26 12.60
CA MET A 528 -32.87 24.98 12.12
C MET A 528 -34.28 25.13 11.52
N PRO A 529 -34.57 24.47 10.37
CA PRO A 529 -35.93 24.45 9.84
C PRO A 529 -36.89 23.85 10.88
N PRO A 530 -38.14 24.35 10.97
CA PRO A 530 -39.11 23.78 11.88
C PRO A 530 -39.32 22.29 11.57
N PRO A 531 -39.62 21.46 12.57
CA PRO A 531 -39.92 20.05 12.34
C PRO A 531 -41.09 19.90 11.36
N PRO A 532 -41.10 18.87 10.50
CA PRO A 532 -42.22 18.62 9.60
C PRO A 532 -43.52 18.46 10.42
N PRO A 533 -44.68 18.92 9.90
CA PRO A 533 -45.96 18.69 10.55
C PRO A 533 -46.21 17.17 10.66
N GLY A 534 -46.56 16.73 11.86
CA GLY A 534 -46.81 15.32 12.20
C GLY A 534 -48.29 14.94 12.23
#